data_AF-A0A969U0U3-F1
#
_entry.id   AF-A0A969U0U3-F1
#
_cell.length_a   1.000
_cell.length_b   1.000
_cell.length_c   1.000
_cell.angle_alpha   90.00
_cell.angle_beta   90.00
_cell.angle_gamma   90.00
#
_symmetry.space_group_name_H-M   'P 1'
#
loop_
_entity.id
_entity.type
_entity.pdbx_description
1 polymer ?
#
loop_
_entity_poly.entity_id
_entity_poly.type
_entity_poly.pdbx_seq_one_letter_code
_entity_poly.pdbx_strand_id
1 'polypeptide(L)'
;AATLLAATDPKAAVAAFDAVAADGSVPAPLRDVARLRAAYLLIDNGTYAEVAARAETLSSDGNAMRHSAREALGLAAWKAGEMDNARVLFQQIADDANASEGIAQRAQIMLALIGAAKPAG
;
A
#
# COMPACT_ATOMS: atom_id res chain seq x y z
N ALA A 1 -18.66 -7.34 -6.29
CA ALA A 1 -18.38 -6.83 -7.65
C ALA A 1 -16.92 -6.40 -7.79
N ALA A 2 -16.41 -5.43 -7.02
CA ALA A 2 -15.03 -4.93 -7.14
C ALA A 2 -13.94 -6.02 -7.03
N THR A 3 -14.07 -6.96 -6.09
CA THR A 3 -13.12 -8.09 -5.95
C THR A 3 -13.10 -9.03 -7.16
N LEU A 4 -14.23 -9.18 -7.88
CA LEU A 4 -14.29 -9.98 -9.11
C LEU A 4 -13.64 -9.24 -10.28
N LEU A 5 -13.87 -7.93 -10.38
CA LEU A 5 -13.23 -7.07 -11.37
C LEU A 5 -11.72 -7.02 -11.18
N ALA A 6 -11.20 -7.11 -9.96
CA ALA A 6 -9.76 -7.12 -9.70
C ALA A 6 -9.00 -8.20 -10.51
N ALA A 7 -9.66 -9.31 -10.85
CA ALA A 7 -9.06 -10.40 -11.62
C ALA A 7 -9.12 -10.20 -13.15
N THR A 8 -10.00 -9.34 -13.66
CA THR A 8 -10.29 -9.22 -15.11
C THR A 8 -10.17 -7.80 -15.65
N ASP A 9 -10.44 -6.79 -14.83
CA ASP A 9 -10.36 -5.36 -15.13
C ASP A 9 -9.95 -4.57 -13.87
N PRO A 10 -8.63 -4.44 -13.62
CA PRO A 10 -8.11 -3.70 -12.47
C PRO A 10 -8.54 -2.23 -12.45
N LYS A 11 -8.76 -1.60 -13.61
CA LYS A 11 -9.19 -0.19 -13.69
C LYS A 11 -10.64 -0.05 -13.23
N ALA A 12 -11.52 -0.93 -13.69
CA ALA A 12 -12.91 -0.94 -13.21
C ALA A 12 -12.99 -1.28 -11.71
N ALA A 13 -12.12 -2.16 -11.21
CA ALA A 13 -12.03 -2.47 -9.79
C ALA A 13 -11.59 -1.26 -8.95
N VAL A 14 -10.56 -0.53 -9.39
CA VAL A 14 -10.12 0.73 -8.74
C VAL A 14 -11.26 1.73 -8.69
N ALA A 15 -11.94 1.99 -9.82
CA ALA A 15 -13.07 2.91 -9.86
C ALA A 15 -14.21 2.51 -8.90
N ALA A 16 -14.50 1.21 -8.80
CA ALA A 16 -15.52 0.69 -7.89
C ALA A 16 -15.13 0.87 -6.41
N PHE A 17 -13.87 0.66 -6.06
CA PHE A 17 -13.38 0.91 -4.70
C PHE A 17 -13.33 2.41 -4.37
N ASP A 18 -12.95 3.26 -5.32
CA ASP A 18 -12.93 4.71 -5.14
C ASP A 18 -14.35 5.26 -4.89
N ALA A 19 -15.36 4.72 -5.59
CA ALA A 19 -16.75 5.10 -5.37
C ALA A 19 -17.20 4.80 -3.93
N VAL A 20 -16.83 3.63 -3.38
CA VAL A 20 -17.11 3.29 -1.97
C VAL A 20 -16.35 4.20 -1.01
N ALA A 21 -15.08 4.53 -1.32
CA ALA A 21 -14.27 5.41 -0.49
C ALA A 21 -14.81 6.85 -0.41
N ALA A 22 -15.47 7.31 -1.47
CA ALA A 22 -16.06 8.65 -1.59
C ALA A 22 -17.50 8.74 -1.03
N ASP A 23 -18.19 7.61 -0.83
CA ASP A 23 -19.55 7.60 -0.33
C ASP A 23 -19.61 7.90 1.18
N GLY A 24 -20.04 9.11 1.52
CA GLY A 24 -20.15 9.57 2.91
C GLY A 24 -21.14 8.77 3.78
N SER A 25 -22.06 8.01 3.16
CA SER A 25 -23.00 7.13 3.89
C SER A 25 -22.36 5.83 4.36
N VAL A 26 -21.22 5.44 3.78
CA VAL A 26 -20.47 4.25 4.16
C VAL A 26 -19.66 4.53 5.43
N PRO A 27 -19.67 3.66 6.46
CA PRO A 27 -18.85 3.82 7.66
C PRO A 27 -17.37 4.03 7.35
N ALA A 28 -16.72 4.95 8.07
CA ALA A 28 -15.32 5.34 7.81
C ALA A 28 -14.34 4.15 7.69
N PRO A 29 -14.37 3.11 8.56
CA PRO A 29 -13.49 1.97 8.42
C PRO A 29 -13.65 1.22 7.09
N LEU A 30 -14.87 1.13 6.56
CA LEU A 30 -15.12 0.49 5.27
C LEU A 30 -14.63 1.33 4.10
N ARG A 31 -14.70 2.66 4.20
CA ARG A 31 -14.12 3.56 3.21
C ARG A 31 -12.60 3.45 3.17
N ASP A 32 -11.96 3.32 4.34
CA ASP A 32 -10.51 3.14 4.44
C ASP A 32 -10.06 1.79 3.88
N VAL A 33 -10.83 0.73 4.13
CA VAL A 33 -10.63 -0.57 3.46
C VAL A 33 -10.73 -0.41 1.94
N ALA A 34 -11.71 0.35 1.43
CA ALA A 34 -11.86 0.57 -0.01
C ALA A 34 -10.67 1.33 -0.60
N ARG A 35 -10.21 2.41 0.05
CA ARG A 35 -8.98 3.14 -0.33
C ARG A 35 -7.78 2.22 -0.42
N LEU A 36 -7.57 1.39 0.62
CA LEU A 36 -6.44 0.46 0.65
C LEU A 36 -6.53 -0.60 -0.45
N ARG A 37 -7.73 -1.11 -0.75
CA ARG A 37 -7.93 -2.07 -1.85
C ARG A 37 -7.62 -1.46 -3.22
N ALA A 38 -8.04 -0.21 -3.46
CA ALA A 38 -7.67 0.52 -4.67
C ALA A 38 -6.15 0.75 -4.75
N ALA A 39 -5.51 1.13 -3.64
CA ALA A 39 -4.06 1.30 -3.57
C ALA A 39 -3.30 0.02 -3.94
N TYR A 40 -3.70 -1.14 -3.40
CA TYR A 40 -3.07 -2.42 -3.74
C TYR A 40 -3.18 -2.78 -5.22
N LEU A 41 -4.32 -2.50 -5.86
CA LEU A 41 -4.49 -2.75 -7.30
C LEU A 41 -3.56 -1.87 -8.14
N LEU A 42 -3.36 -0.63 -7.70
CA LEU A 42 -2.54 0.35 -8.42
C LEU A 42 -1.04 0.07 -8.34
N ILE A 43 -0.56 -0.76 -7.40
CA ILE A 43 0.86 -1.15 -7.32
C ILE A 43 1.35 -1.73 -8.65
N ASP A 44 0.56 -2.61 -9.25
CA ASP A 44 0.92 -3.27 -10.52
C ASP A 44 0.30 -2.61 -11.76
N ASN A 45 -0.69 -1.74 -11.57
CA ASN A 45 -1.53 -1.23 -12.67
C ASN A 45 -1.52 0.31 -12.81
N GLY A 46 -0.77 1.02 -11.97
CA GLY A 46 -0.73 2.48 -11.94
C GLY A 46 0.62 3.02 -11.52
N THR A 47 0.61 4.27 -11.08
CA THR A 47 1.78 5.04 -10.64
C THR A 47 1.86 5.15 -9.13
N TYR A 48 3.06 5.46 -8.60
CA TYR A 48 3.24 5.77 -7.19
C TYR A 48 2.27 6.86 -6.70
N ALA A 49 2.09 7.92 -7.47
CA ALA A 49 1.19 9.02 -7.12
C ALA A 49 -0.27 8.56 -6.96
N GLU A 50 -0.74 7.62 -7.79
CA GLU A 50 -2.10 7.08 -7.69
C GLU A 50 -2.28 6.18 -6.46
N VAL A 51 -1.24 5.42 -6.09
CA VAL A 51 -1.20 4.65 -4.84
C VAL A 51 -1.20 5.60 -3.64
N ALA A 52 -0.33 6.62 -3.65
CA ALA A 52 -0.19 7.60 -2.59
C ALA A 52 -1.49 8.35 -2.30
N ALA A 53 -2.18 8.79 -3.35
CA ALA A 53 -3.47 9.47 -3.24
C ALA A 53 -4.54 8.69 -2.44
N ARG A 54 -4.39 7.36 -2.32
CA ARG A 54 -5.32 6.49 -1.59
C ARG A 54 -4.77 5.98 -0.26
N ALA A 55 -3.46 5.71 -0.20
CA ALA A 55 -2.84 5.07 0.96
C ALA A 55 -2.22 6.05 1.96
N GLU A 56 -1.82 7.26 1.54
CA GLU A 56 -0.99 8.15 2.36
C GLU A 56 -1.68 8.56 3.67
N THR A 57 -2.96 8.93 3.64
CA THR A 57 -3.69 9.28 4.88
C THR A 57 -3.82 8.09 5.85
N LEU A 58 -3.82 6.88 5.30
CA LEU A 58 -3.93 5.64 6.07
C LEU A 58 -2.59 5.21 6.68
N SER A 59 -1.46 5.77 6.24
CA SER A 59 -0.11 5.39 6.69
C SER A 59 0.32 6.06 7.99
N SER A 60 -0.48 6.99 8.51
CA SER A 60 -0.24 7.71 9.76
C SER A 60 -0.25 6.79 10.99
N ASP A 61 0.56 7.09 12.01
CA ASP A 61 0.73 6.24 13.21
C ASP A 61 -0.58 5.93 13.96
N GLY A 62 -1.55 6.85 13.92
CA GLY A 62 -2.85 6.68 14.57
C GLY A 62 -3.83 5.78 13.81
N ASN A 63 -3.53 5.40 12.56
CA ASN A 63 -4.44 4.60 11.76
C ASN A 63 -4.22 3.09 12.00
N ALA A 64 -5.31 2.34 12.17
CA ALA A 64 -5.26 0.89 12.33
C ALA A 64 -4.71 0.15 11.09
N MET A 65 -4.76 0.79 9.92
CA MET A 65 -4.33 0.23 8.63
C MET A 65 -2.92 0.68 8.24
N ARG A 66 -2.19 1.37 9.12
CA ARG A 66 -0.91 2.02 8.80
C ARG A 66 0.13 1.09 8.20
N HIS A 67 0.27 -0.13 8.69
CA HIS A 67 1.28 -1.06 8.17
C HIS A 67 0.95 -1.53 6.76
N SER A 68 -0.32 -1.82 6.49
CA SER A 68 -0.78 -2.17 5.14
C SER A 68 -0.66 -1.00 4.16
N ALA A 69 -0.96 0.22 4.62
CA ALA A 69 -0.80 1.42 3.82
C ALA A 69 0.68 1.70 3.50
N ARG A 70 1.57 1.61 4.49
CA ARG A 70 3.03 1.72 4.31
C ARG A 70 3.56 0.64 3.37
N GLU A 71 3.04 -0.58 3.45
CA GLU A 71 3.43 -1.67 2.56
C GLU A 71 3.02 -1.35 1.11
N ALA A 72 1.79 -0.88 0.89
CA ALA A 72 1.34 -0.49 -0.44
C ALA A 72 2.19 0.65 -1.03
N LEU A 73 2.46 1.69 -0.23
CA LEU A 73 3.35 2.79 -0.60
C LEU A 73 4.77 2.30 -0.90
N GLY A 74 5.31 1.41 -0.06
CA GLY A 74 6.68 0.90 -0.17
C GLY A 74 6.88 0.04 -1.41
N LEU A 75 5.90 -0.80 -1.74
CA LEU A 75 5.89 -1.60 -2.97
C LEU A 75 5.79 -0.71 -4.22
N ALA A 76 4.95 0.32 -4.18
CA ALA A 76 4.83 1.26 -5.29
C ALA A 76 6.11 2.08 -5.49
N ALA A 77 6.71 2.58 -4.41
CA ALA A 77 7.99 3.29 -4.43
C ALA A 77 9.11 2.40 -4.99
N TRP A 78 9.18 1.13 -4.55
CA TRP A 78 10.15 0.18 -5.04
C TRP A 78 10.02 -0.03 -6.56
N LYS A 79 8.80 -0.26 -7.06
CA LYS A 79 8.55 -0.40 -8.51
C LYS A 79 8.85 0.87 -9.30
N ALA A 80 8.67 2.04 -8.70
CA ALA A 80 9.02 3.33 -9.30
C ALA A 80 10.54 3.61 -9.31
N GLY A 81 11.36 2.74 -8.71
CA GLY A 81 12.81 2.96 -8.60
C GLY A 81 13.20 3.86 -7.41
N GLU A 82 12.25 4.27 -6.57
CA GLU A 82 12.47 5.13 -5.41
C GLU A 82 12.94 4.31 -4.19
N MET A 83 14.12 3.72 -4.31
CA MET A 83 14.65 2.76 -3.33
C MET A 83 14.77 3.32 -1.90
N ASP A 84 15.11 4.60 -1.76
CA ASP A 84 15.24 5.24 -0.45
C ASP A 84 13.88 5.44 0.22
N ASN A 85 12.88 5.88 -0.54
CA ASN A 85 11.50 6.01 -0.06
C ASN A 85 10.93 4.64 0.33
N ALA A 86 11.10 3.64 -0.55
CA ALA A 86 10.69 2.26 -0.26
C ALA A 86 11.32 1.72 1.02
N ARG A 87 12.63 1.94 1.21
CA ARG A 87 13.35 1.52 2.43
C ARG A 87 12.76 2.15 3.68
N VAL A 88 12.50 3.47 3.67
CA VAL A 88 11.91 4.17 4.82
C VAL A 88 10.55 3.57 5.19
N LEU A 89 9.69 3.33 4.20
CA LEU A 89 8.34 2.78 4.43
C LEU A 89 8.36 1.36 5.00
N PHE A 90 9.25 0.48 4.49
CA PHE A 90 9.39 -0.86 5.04
C PHE A 90 10.07 -0.87 6.41
N GLN A 91 11.01 0.05 6.67
CA GLN A 91 11.63 0.19 7.99
C GLN A 91 10.62 0.60 9.06
N GLN A 92 9.72 1.53 8.74
CA GLN A 92 8.61 1.92 9.62
C GLN A 92 7.66 0.77 9.97
N ILE A 93 7.56 -0.25 9.12
CA ILE A 93 6.81 -1.47 9.43
C ILE A 93 7.63 -2.40 10.33
N ALA A 94 8.89 -2.62 9.97
CA ALA A 94 9.81 -3.49 10.69
C ALA A 94 10.05 -3.05 12.13
N ASP A 95 10.08 -1.75 12.39
CA ASP A 95 10.38 -1.16 13.69
C ASP A 95 9.14 -1.08 14.61
N ASP A 96 7.93 -1.23 14.08
CA ASP A 96 6.70 -1.16 14.88
C ASP A 96 6.33 -2.56 15.41
N ALA A 97 6.51 -2.76 16.72
CA ALA A 97 6.20 -4.00 17.41
C ALA A 97 4.71 -4.41 17.35
N ASN A 98 3.82 -3.51 16.92
CA ASN A 98 2.39 -3.81 16.73
C ASN A 98 2.07 -4.30 15.31
N ALA A 99 3.05 -4.36 14.40
CA ALA A 99 2.84 -4.96 13.09
C ALA A 99 2.52 -6.46 13.26
N SER A 100 1.56 -6.95 12.47
CA SER A 100 1.32 -8.40 12.43
C SER A 100 2.53 -9.12 11.85
N GLU A 101 2.78 -10.33 12.33
CA GLU A 101 3.95 -11.13 11.93
C GLU A 101 4.11 -11.23 10.41
N GLY A 102 3.02 -11.50 9.69
CA GLY A 102 3.04 -11.60 8.24
C GLY A 102 3.39 -10.28 7.52
N ILE A 103 2.98 -9.12 8.05
CA ILE A 103 3.35 -7.82 7.47
C ILE A 103 4.81 -7.49 7.78
N ALA A 104 5.25 -7.70 9.03
CA ALA A 104 6.63 -7.50 9.44
C ALA A 104 7.61 -8.37 8.64
N GLN A 105 7.29 -9.65 8.43
CA GLN A 105 8.09 -10.57 7.63
C GLN A 105 8.26 -10.08 6.19
N ARG A 106 7.18 -9.63 5.54
CA ARG A 106 7.25 -9.10 4.17
C ARG A 106 8.07 -7.83 4.09
N ALA A 107 7.95 -6.93 5.07
CA ALA A 107 8.78 -5.73 5.14
C ALA A 107 10.26 -6.06 5.25
N GLN A 108 10.64 -7.03 6.10
CA GLN A 108 12.03 -7.49 6.23
C GLN A 108 12.57 -8.09 4.92
N ILE A 109 11.76 -8.89 4.21
CA ILE A 109 12.13 -9.42 2.89
C ILE A 109 12.39 -8.27 1.90
N MET A 110 11.51 -7.26 1.86
CA MET A 110 11.69 -6.11 0.99
C MET A 110 12.93 -5.29 1.34
N LEU A 111 13.21 -5.08 2.63
CA LEU A 111 14.44 -4.42 3.08
C LEU A 111 15.71 -5.16 2.62
N ALA A 112 15.71 -6.50 2.70
CA ALA A 112 16.82 -7.31 2.22
C ALA A 112 17.00 -7.20 0.69
N LEU A 113 15.90 -7.24 -0.08
CA LEU A 113 15.93 -7.08 -1.54
C LEU A 113 16.44 -5.70 -1.95
N ILE A 114 15.96 -4.63 -1.29
CA ILE A 114 16.40 -3.25 -1.53
C ILE A 114 17.88 -3.08 -1.17
N GLY A 115 18.34 -3.72 -0.09
CA GLY A 115 19.75 -3.75 0.31
C GLY A 115 20.65 -4.41 -0.74
N ALA A 116 20.23 -5.56 -1.27
CA ALA A 116 20.96 -6.31 -2.29
C ALA A 116 20.98 -5.63 -3.67
N ALA A 117 19.94 -4.85 -4.00
CA ALA A 117 19.84 -4.14 -5.28
C ALA A 117 20.77 -2.91 -5.38
N LYS A 118 21.27 -2.39 -4.25
CA LYS A 118 22.32 -1.36 -4.25
C LYS A 118 23.65 -2.05 -4.55
N PRO A 119 24.32 -1.82 -5.70
CA PRO A 119 25.63 -2.40 -5.92
C PRO A 119 26.56 -1.99 -4.77
N ALA A 120 27.35 -2.94 -4.28
CA ALA A 120 28.47 -2.64 -3.39
C ALA A 120 29.30 -1.56 -4.09
N GLY A 121 29.32 -0.37 -3.49
CA GLY A 121 30.16 0.73 -3.96
C GLY A 121 31.63 0.36 -3.90
#